data_AF-A0A0R0MA70-F1
#
_entry.id   AF-A0A0R0MA70-F1
#
_cell.length_a   1.000
_cell.length_b   1.000
_cell.length_c   1.000
_cell.angle_alpha   90.00
_cell.angle_beta   90.00
_cell.angle_gamma   90.00
#
_symmetry.space_group_name_H-M   'P 1'
#
loop_
_entity.id
_entity.type
_entity.pdbx_description
1 polymer ?
#
loop_
_entity_poly.entity_id
_entity_poly.type
_entity_poly.pdbx_seq_one_letter_code
_entity_poly.pdbx_strand_id
1 'polypeptide(L)' 'MRLAIDSDKGRKLYSQRLGTVEPVFGNIQHNKHLTRFNLRGREKVNSQWQLYYMVHDIEKLANSGWRQ' A
#
# COMPACT_ATOMS: atom_id res chain seq x y z
N MET A 1 15.69 7.61 -10.32
CA MET A 1 15.20 7.10 -9.02
C MET A 1 16.30 7.02 -7.96
N ARG A 2 17.41 6.29 -8.19
CA ARG A 2 18.52 6.19 -7.23
C ARG A 2 19.00 7.54 -6.70
N LEU A 3 19.35 8.48 -7.60
CA LEU A 3 19.82 9.82 -7.21
C LEU A 3 18.85 10.61 -6.30
N ALA A 4 17.54 10.43 -6.45
CA ALA A 4 16.55 11.12 -5.63
C ALA A 4 16.43 10.49 -4.23
N ILE A 5 16.51 9.15 -4.15
CA ILE A 5 16.47 8.39 -2.90
C ILE A 5 17.78 8.53 -2.12
N ASP A 6 18.91 8.60 -2.81
CA ASP A 6 20.24 8.64 -2.20
C ASP A 6 20.61 10.00 -1.62
N SER A 7 19.86 11.07 -1.93
CA SER A 7 19.97 12.36 -1.26
C SER A 7 19.61 12.25 0.23
N ASP A 8 20.17 13.11 1.09
CA ASP A 8 19.87 13.08 2.54
C ASP A 8 18.37 13.23 2.84
N LYS A 9 17.70 14.10 2.08
CA LYS A 9 16.25 14.27 2.13
C LYS A 9 15.53 12.99 1.68
N GLY A 10 15.98 12.38 0.60
CA GLY A 10 15.44 11.13 0.06
C GLY A 10 15.54 9.99 1.06
N ARG A 11 16.71 9.80 1.69
CA ARG A 11 16.95 8.77 2.71
C ARG A 11 16.06 8.95 3.92
N LYS A 12 15.91 10.18 4.41
CA LYS A 12 15.04 10.51 5.55
C LYS A 12 13.56 10.22 5.25
N LEU A 13 13.08 10.51 4.04
CA LEU A 13 11.71 10.19 3.64
C LEU A 13 11.53 8.68 3.41
N TYR A 14 12.53 8.04 2.80
CA TYR A 14 12.48 6.62 2.52
C TYR A 14 12.44 5.77 3.79
N SER A 15 13.19 6.15 4.85
CA SER A 15 13.19 5.42 6.12
C SER A 15 11.82 5.41 6.82
N GLN A 16 10.98 6.44 6.60
CA GLN A 16 9.63 6.51 7.17
C GLN A 16 8.67 5.47 6.56
N ARG A 17 9.00 4.91 5.39
CA ARG A 17 8.14 3.92 4.71
C ARG A 17 7.96 2.66 5.55
N LEU A 18 8.94 2.28 6.36
CA LEU A 18 8.88 1.07 7.18
C LEU A 18 7.66 1.05 8.12
N GLY A 19 7.32 2.21 8.70
CA GLY A 19 6.17 2.33 9.61
C GLY A 19 4.86 2.77 8.95
N THR A 20 4.91 3.18 7.69
CA THR A 20 3.75 3.80 7.01
C THR A 20 3.32 3.01 5.78
N VAL A 21 4.22 2.83 4.82
CA VAL A 21 3.92 2.30 3.50
C VAL A 21 4.11 0.78 3.45
N GLU A 22 5.22 0.27 3.97
CA GLU A 22 5.56 -1.16 3.93
C GLU A 22 4.50 -2.07 4.61
N PRO A 23 3.88 -1.70 5.75
CA PRO A 23 2.85 -2.52 6.36
C PRO A 23 1.61 -2.69 5.47
N VAL A 24 1.26 -1.67 4.68
CA VAL A 24 0.14 -1.71 3.75
C VAL A 24 0.42 -2.72 2.64
N PHE A 25 1.61 -2.67 2.05
CA PHE A 25 2.04 -3.63 1.03
C PHE A 25 2.17 -5.05 1.60
N GLY A 26 2.69 -5.20 2.82
CA GLY A 26 2.73 -6.48 3.52
C GLY A 26 1.34 -7.09 3.70
N ASN A 27 0.35 -6.31 4.13
CA ASN A 27 -1.02 -6.80 4.25
C ASN A 27 -1.58 -7.25 2.88
N ILE A 28 -1.52 -6.38 1.87
CA ILE A 28 -2.11 -6.65 0.55
C ILE A 28 -1.44 -7.86 -0.12
N GLN A 29 -0.11 -7.91 -0.16
CA GLN A 29 0.63 -8.92 -0.92
C GLN A 29 0.84 -10.22 -0.13
N HIS A 30 1.26 -10.13 1.13
CA HIS A 30 1.60 -11.31 1.92
C HIS A 30 0.37 -11.91 2.61
N ASN A 31 -0.46 -11.10 3.27
CA ASN A 31 -1.59 -11.62 4.05
C ASN A 31 -2.82 -11.89 3.18
N LYS A 32 -3.12 -11.02 2.21
CA LYS A 32 -4.29 -11.15 1.34
C LYS A 32 -3.99 -11.77 -0.03
N HIS A 33 -2.71 -12.03 -0.33
CA HIS A 33 -2.25 -12.64 -1.58
C HIS A 33 -2.66 -11.90 -2.86
N LEU A 34 -2.95 -10.59 -2.77
CA LEU A 34 -3.39 -9.74 -3.89
C LEU A 34 -2.18 -9.25 -4.70
N THR A 35 -1.48 -10.18 -5.34
CA THR A 35 -0.17 -9.95 -5.98
C THR A 35 -0.25 -9.73 -7.50
N ARG A 36 -1.41 -9.94 -8.11
CA ARG A 36 -1.60 -9.85 -9.57
C ARG A 36 -2.81 -9.00 -9.93
N PHE A 37 -2.68 -8.29 -11.05
CA PHE A 37 -3.79 -7.63 -11.72
C PHE A 37 -4.39 -8.58 -12.76
N ASN A 38 -5.71 -8.73 -12.75
CA ASN A 38 -6.43 -9.63 -13.64
C ASN A 38 -7.15 -8.87 -14.76
N LEU A 39 -7.30 -7.56 -14.60
CA LEU A 39 -7.92 -6.70 -15.59
C LEU A 39 -6.88 -6.18 -16.60
N ARG A 40 -7.35 -5.80 -17.79
CA ARG A 40 -6.53 -5.20 -18.86
C ARG A 40 -6.96 -3.76 -19.09
N GLY A 41 -5.98 -2.91 -19.39
CA GLY A 41 -6.18 -1.47 -19.55
C GLY A 41 -5.94 -0.69 -18.26
N ARG A 42 -5.28 0.47 -18.38
CA ARG A 42 -4.82 1.28 -17.25
C ARG A 42 -5.95 1.67 -16.30
N GLU A 43 -7.10 2.06 -16.85
CA GLU A 43 -8.26 2.48 -16.06
C GLU A 43 -8.76 1.34 -15.15
N LYS A 44 -9.02 0.17 -15.74
CA LYS A 44 -9.51 -1.01 -14.99
C LYS A 44 -8.50 -1.50 -13.96
N VAL A 45 -7.20 -1.54 -14.32
CA VAL A 45 -6.13 -1.89 -13.38
C VAL A 45 -6.06 -0.89 -12.22
N ASN A 46 -6.24 0.40 -12.49
CA ASN A 46 -6.27 1.41 -11.43
C ASN A 46 -7.46 1.22 -10.48
N SER A 47 -8.65 0.93 -11.01
CA SER A 47 -9.81 0.58 -10.17
C SER A 47 -9.55 -0.67 -9.33
N GLN A 48 -8.96 -1.72 -9.92
CA GLN A 48 -8.57 -2.93 -9.18
C GLN A 48 -7.57 -2.60 -8.05
N TRP A 49 -6.61 -1.73 -8.32
CA TRP A 49 -5.62 -1.30 -7.35
C TRP A 49 -6.22 -0.49 -6.19
N GLN A 50 -7.16 0.41 -6.48
CA GLN A 50 -7.91 1.15 -5.46
C GLN A 50 -8.74 0.23 -4.57
N LEU A 51 -9.36 -0.81 -5.15
CA LEU A 51 -10.09 -1.81 -4.38
C LEU A 51 -9.18 -2.61 -3.44
N TYR A 52 -7.94 -2.94 -3.87
CA TYR A 52 -6.98 -3.62 -3.00
C TYR A 52 -6.60 -2.77 -1.77
N TYR A 53 -6.40 -1.46 -1.94
CA TYR A 53 -6.17 -0.56 -0.81
C TYR A 53 -7.40 -0.42 0.09
N MET A 54 -8.60 -0.35 -0.49
CA MET A 54 -9.83 -0.28 0.28
C MET A 54 -10.01 -1.46 1.24
N VAL A 55 -9.60 -2.68 0.83
CA VAL A 55 -9.60 -3.86 1.72
C VAL A 55 -8.72 -3.62 2.94
N HIS A 56 -7.50 -3.09 2.74
CA HIS A 56 -6.60 -2.74 3.85
C HIS A 56 -7.22 -1.66 4.76
N ASP A 57 -7.81 -0.62 4.19
CA ASP A 57 -8.39 0.50 4.94
C ASP A 57 -9.61 0.05 5.77
N ILE A 58 -10.49 -0.80 5.21
CA ILE A 58 -11.63 -1.35 5.94
C ILE A 58 -11.16 -2.22 7.11
N GLU A 59 -10.14 -3.07 6.91
CA GLU A 59 -9.57 -3.88 7.98
C GLU A 59 -8.93 -3.00 9.08
N LYS A 60 -8.25 -1.93 8.68
CA LYS A 60 -7.71 -0.94 9.62
C LYS A 60 -8.83 -0.26 10.41
N LEU A 61 -9.90 0.17 9.76
CA LEU A 61 -11.06 0.78 10.41
C LEU A 61 -11.72 -0.20 11.39
N ALA A 62 -11.95 -1.44 10.97
CA ALA A 62 -12.57 -2.48 11.81
C ALA A 62 -11.74 -2.86 13.05
N ASN A 63 -10.42 -2.73 12.98
CA ASN A 63 -9.50 -3.01 14.09
C ASN A 63 -9.15 -1.75 14.91
N SER A 64 -9.37 -0.56 14.35
CA SER A 64 -9.38 0.67 15.13
C SER A 64 -10.68 0.74 15.94
N GLY A 65 -10.66 1.36 17.11
CA GLY A 65 -11.79 1.40 18.06
C GLY A 65 -13.11 2.02 17.57
N TRP A 66 -13.27 2.22 16.27
CA TRP A 66 -14.50 2.60 15.56
C TRP A 66 -15.61 1.55 15.61
N ARG A 67 -15.30 0.35 16.09
CA ARG A 67 -16.27 -0.75 16.26
C ARG A 67 -17.07 -0.67 17.57
N GLN A 68 -17.08 0.50 18.22
CA GLN A 68 -17.91 0.78 19.41
C GLN A 68 -19.39 0.84 19.07
#